data_AF-A0A839ZE57-F1
#
_entry.id   AF-A0A839ZE57-F1
#
_cell.length_a   1.000
_cell.length_b   1.000
_cell.length_c   1.000
_cell.angle_alpha   90.00
_cell.angle_beta   90.00
_cell.angle_gamma   90.00
#
_symmetry.space_group_name_H-M   'P 1'
#
loop_
_entity.id
_entity.type
_entity.pdbx_description
1 polymer ?
#
loop_
_entity_poly.entity_id
_entity_poly.type
_entity_poly.pdbx_seq_one_letter_code
_entity_poly.pdbx_strand_id
1 'polypeptide(L)'
;MLNESVNFQPVPLIVRIGSEEIEVASLDCAINLIRSLRHDRLGRFAEMLLTQMEAAKAPQQRRDAWIAFETWSLACGLQPHHGDLEHAA
;
A
#
# COMPACT_ATOMS: atom_id res chain seq x y z
N MET A 1 28.27 12.16 -6.61
CA MET A 1 27.02 11.47 -7.00
C MET A 1 27.04 10.11 -6.32
N LEU A 2 26.27 9.94 -5.24
CA LEU A 2 26.13 8.65 -4.57
C LEU A 2 25.09 7.84 -5.34
N ASN A 3 25.56 6.92 -6.18
CA ASN A 3 24.72 5.87 -6.76
C ASN A 3 24.40 4.87 -5.66
N GLU A 4 23.44 5.22 -4.82
CA GLU A 4 22.87 4.27 -3.87
C GLU A 4 21.64 3.67 -4.56
N SER A 5 21.87 2.60 -5.32
CA SER A 5 20.83 1.65 -5.68
C SER A 5 20.40 0.89 -4.42
N VAL A 6 19.88 1.62 -3.43
CA VAL A 6 19.27 1.02 -2.25
C VAL A 6 18.07 0.26 -2.77
N ASN A 7 18.17 -1.07 -2.73
CA ASN A 7 17.00 -1.91 -2.97
C ASN A 7 15.94 -1.49 -1.95
N PHE A 8 14.86 -0.92 -2.45
CA PHE A 8 13.73 -0.51 -1.63
C PHE A 8 13.21 -1.72 -0.85
N GLN A 9 13.22 -1.63 0.48
CA GLN A 9 12.71 -2.63 1.42
C GLN A 9 11.69 -1.91 2.31
N PRO A 10 10.38 -2.15 2.11
CA PRO A 10 9.37 -1.53 2.96
C PRO A 10 9.38 -2.11 4.37
N VAL A 11 8.90 -1.33 5.34
CA VAL A 11 8.50 -1.87 6.64
C VAL A 11 7.17 -2.62 6.43
N PRO A 12 7.01 -3.86 6.90
CA PRO A 12 5.76 -4.59 6.74
C PRO A 12 4.56 -3.84 7.34
N LEU A 13 3.45 -3.86 6.62
CA LEU A 13 2.21 -3.21 7.00
C LEU A 13 1.14 -4.26 7.31
N ILE A 14 0.47 -4.15 8.45
CA ILE A 14 -0.72 -4.97 8.75
C ILE A 14 -1.96 -4.24 8.24
N VAL A 15 -2.74 -4.93 7.41
CA VAL A 15 -4.04 -4.44 6.94
C VAL A 15 -5.14 -5.41 7.34
N ARG A 16 -6.31 -4.88 7.68
CA ARG A 16 -7.49 -5.62 8.11
C ARG A 16 -8.58 -5.52 7.06
N ILE A 17 -9.02 -6.66 6.56
CA ILE A 17 -10.08 -6.79 5.56
C ILE A 17 -11.15 -7.72 6.12
N GLY A 18 -12.31 -7.16 6.44
CA GLY A 18 -13.33 -7.89 7.20
C GLY A 18 -12.80 -8.29 8.58
N SER A 19 -12.76 -9.59 8.85
CA SER A 19 -12.21 -10.17 10.10
C SER A 19 -10.77 -10.67 9.98
N GLU A 20 -10.15 -10.55 8.81
CA GLU A 20 -8.79 -11.07 8.57
C GLU A 20 -7.75 -9.96 8.66
N GLU A 21 -6.63 -10.26 9.32
CA GLU A 21 -5.43 -9.45 9.31
C GLU A 21 -4.41 -10.05 8.34
N ILE A 22 -3.90 -9.20 7.46
CA ILE A 22 -2.99 -9.58 6.37
C ILE A 22 -1.72 -8.76 6.55
N GLU A 23 -0.58 -9.44 6.63
CA GLU A 23 0.72 -8.79 6.58
C GLU A 23 1.12 -8.55 5.12
N VAL A 24 1.41 -7.30 4.81
CA VAL A 24 1.90 -6.87 3.50
C VAL A 24 3.35 -6.46 3.67
N ALA A 25 4.29 -7.32 3.27
CA ALA A 25 5.72 -7.12 3.47
C ALA A 25 6.47 -6.64 2.21
N SER A 26 5.77 -6.43 1.09
CA SER A 26 6.38 -5.99 -0.16
C SER A 26 5.39 -5.31 -1.10
N LEU A 27 5.90 -4.52 -2.06
CA LEU A 27 5.08 -3.92 -3.10
C LEU A 27 4.32 -4.98 -3.93
N ASP A 28 4.94 -6.13 -4.19
CA ASP A 28 4.31 -7.22 -4.95
C ASP A 28 3.16 -7.88 -4.14
N CYS A 29 3.31 -8.01 -2.82
CA CYS A 29 2.20 -8.40 -1.93
C CYS A 29 1.06 -7.37 -1.97
N ALA A 30 1.38 -6.08 -1.93
CA ALA A 30 0.38 -5.00 -1.97
C ALA A 30 -0.40 -4.99 -3.30
N ILE A 31 0.29 -5.21 -4.44
CA ILE A 31 -0.34 -5.34 -5.75
C ILE A 31 -1.31 -6.52 -5.77
N ASN A 32 -0.88 -7.69 -5.27
CA ASN A 32 -1.72 -8.89 -5.25
C ASN A 32 -2.95 -8.72 -4.34
N LEU A 33 -2.80 -8.02 -3.22
CA LEU A 33 -3.91 -7.66 -2.35
C LEU A 33 -4.93 -6.76 -3.07
N ILE A 34 -4.49 -5.68 -3.71
CA ILE A 34 -5.43 -4.79 -4.41
C ILE A 34 -6.12 -5.55 -5.57
N ARG A 35 -5.40 -6.46 -6.25
CA ARG A 35 -5.99 -7.32 -7.27
C ARG A 35 -7.09 -8.22 -6.71
N SER A 36 -6.90 -8.82 -5.54
CA SER A 36 -7.95 -9.67 -4.93
C SER A 36 -9.20 -8.88 -4.56
N LEU A 37 -9.06 -7.57 -4.30
CA LEU A 37 -10.18 -6.67 -3.99
C LEU A 37 -10.88 -6.07 -5.20
N ARG A 38 -10.42 -6.33 -6.44
CA ARG A 38 -10.91 -5.67 -7.66
C ARG A 38 -12.42 -5.81 -7.87
N HIS A 39 -13.02 -6.89 -7.40
CA HIS A 39 -14.46 -7.12 -7.51
C HIS A 39 -15.29 -6.44 -6.40
N ASP A 40 -14.63 -5.94 -5.36
CA ASP A 40 -15.25 -5.19 -4.28
C ASP A 40 -15.30 -3.69 -4.57
N ARG A 41 -16.23 -3.00 -3.89
CA ARG A 41 -16.40 -1.55 -4.01
C ARG A 41 -15.10 -0.79 -3.71
N LEU A 42 -14.29 -1.32 -2.78
CA LEU A 42 -13.00 -0.73 -2.40
C LEU A 42 -11.96 -0.86 -3.53
N GLY A 43 -11.89 -2.02 -4.19
CA GLY A 43 -10.93 -2.24 -5.28
C GLY A 43 -11.21 -1.42 -6.53
N ARG A 44 -12.48 -1.07 -6.80
CA ARG A 44 -12.83 -0.16 -7.92
C ARG A 44 -12.24 1.23 -7.76
N PHE A 45 -12.11 1.74 -6.54
CA PHE A 45 -11.47 3.03 -6.29
C PHE A 45 -9.94 2.96 -6.30
N ALA A 46 -9.38 1.74 -6.28
CA ALA A 46 -7.94 1.50 -6.27
C ALA A 46 -7.36 1.23 -7.67
N GLU A 47 -8.15 1.26 -8.75
CA GLU A 47 -7.68 0.91 -10.10
C GLU A 47 -6.51 1.79 -10.59
N MET A 48 -6.59 3.10 -10.34
CA MET A 48 -5.50 4.03 -10.69
C MET A 48 -4.26 3.76 -9.84
N LEU A 49 -4.42 3.52 -8.54
CA LEU A 49 -3.33 3.17 -7.64
C LEU A 49 -2.64 1.87 -8.10
N LEU A 50 -3.41 0.83 -8.38
CA LEU A 50 -2.92 -0.46 -8.86
C LEU A 50 -2.11 -0.30 -10.15
N THR A 51 -2.61 0.49 -11.11
CA THR A 51 -1.92 0.75 -12.38
C THR A 51 -0.55 1.39 -12.15
N GLN A 52 -0.46 2.38 -11.24
CA GLN A 52 0.80 3.04 -10.92
C GLN A 52 1.78 2.11 -10.19
N MET A 53 1.28 1.29 -9.27
CA MET A 53 2.11 0.30 -8.56
C MET A 53 2.68 -0.75 -9.52
N GLU A 54 1.89 -1.26 -10.46
CA GLU A 54 2.34 -2.23 -11.46
C GLU A 54 3.39 -1.64 -12.43
N ALA A 55 3.27 -0.34 -12.74
CA ALA A 55 4.18 0.40 -13.60
C ALA A 55 5.50 0.79 -12.93
N ALA A 56 5.59 0.77 -11.59
CA ALA A 56 6.77 1.16 -10.84
C ALA A 56 7.93 0.16 -11.01
N LYS A 57 8.94 0.52 -11.82
CA LYS A 57 10.12 -0.33 -12.10
C LYS A 57 11.40 0.19 -11.45
N ALA A 58 11.59 1.51 -11.42
CA ALA A 58 12.78 2.09 -10.79
C ALA A 58 12.68 2.01 -9.25
N PRO A 59 13.81 1.95 -8.53
CA PRO A 59 13.80 1.87 -7.06
C PRO A 59 13.01 3.00 -6.39
N GLN A 60 13.17 4.24 -6.87
CA GLN A 60 12.41 5.38 -6.35
C GLN A 60 10.91 5.26 -6.62
N GLN A 61 10.52 4.83 -7.83
CA GLN A 61 9.10 4.62 -8.16
C GLN A 61 8.48 3.53 -7.29
N ARG A 62 9.21 2.45 -6.99
CA ARG A 62 8.73 1.38 -6.11
C ARG A 62 8.51 1.90 -4.69
N ARG A 63 9.40 2.77 -4.21
CA ARG A 63 9.24 3.46 -2.93
C ARG A 63 8.01 4.37 -2.91
N ASP A 64 7.83 5.19 -3.93
CA ASP A 64 6.70 6.12 -4.01
C ASP A 64 5.36 5.36 -4.13
N ALA A 65 5.35 4.26 -4.90
CA ALA A 65 4.20 3.37 -5.02
C ALA A 65 3.82 2.71 -3.68
N TRP A 66 4.83 2.34 -2.88
CA TRP A 66 4.59 1.82 -1.53
C TRP A 66 3.98 2.86 -0.61
N ILE A 67 4.51 4.09 -0.58
CA ILE A 67 3.97 5.20 0.22
C ILE A 67 2.52 5.51 -0.19
N ALA A 68 2.22 5.47 -1.49
CA ALA A 68 0.86 5.65 -1.98
C ALA A 68 -0.08 4.54 -1.50
N PHE A 69 0.38 3.28 -1.48
CA PHE A 69 -0.38 2.17 -0.93
C PHE A 69 -0.63 2.31 0.59
N GLU A 70 0.39 2.65 1.37
CA GLU A 70 0.25 2.93 2.81
C GLU A 70 -0.80 4.02 3.05
N THR A 71 -0.69 5.14 2.33
CA THR A 71 -1.60 6.28 2.43
C THR A 71 -3.04 5.88 2.07
N TRP A 72 -3.22 5.13 0.98
CA TRP A 72 -4.53 4.64 0.57
C TRP A 72 -5.14 3.69 1.61
N SER A 73 -4.35 2.73 2.12
CA SER A 73 -4.84 1.76 3.11
C SER A 73 -5.25 2.43 4.42
N LEU A 74 -4.53 3.48 4.82
CA LEU A 74 -4.89 4.35 5.95
C LEU A 74 -6.20 5.09 5.68
N ALA A 75 -6.31 5.77 4.54
CA ALA A 75 -7.52 6.52 4.18
C ALA A 75 -8.77 5.63 4.07
N CYS A 76 -8.58 4.36 3.70
CA CYS A 76 -9.63 3.35 3.68
C CYS A 76 -9.95 2.73 5.06
N GLY A 77 -9.25 3.13 6.12
CA GLY A 77 -9.45 2.59 7.47
C GLY A 77 -9.04 1.13 7.62
N LEU A 78 -8.14 0.63 6.75
CA LEU A 78 -7.71 -0.76 6.75
C LEU A 78 -6.66 -1.05 7.81
N GLN A 79 -5.99 -0.04 8.38
CA GLN A 79 -4.90 -0.28 9.33
C GLN A 79 -5.47 -0.40 10.77
N PRO A 80 -5.24 -1.51 11.48
CA PRO A 80 -5.88 -1.80 12.77
C PRO A 80 -5.45 -0.87 13.92
N HIS A 81 -4.31 -0.18 13.80
CA HIS A 81 -3.73 0.66 14.85
C HIS A 81 -3.73 2.17 14.57
N HIS A 82 -4.44 2.65 13.56
CA HIS A 82 -4.56 4.09 13.29
C HIS A 82 -5.67 4.78 14.13
N GLY A 83 -5.70 4.47 15.43
CA GLY A 83 -6.61 5.10 16.41
C GLY A 83 -6.18 6.49 16.88
N ASP A 84 -5.01 6.99 16.47
CA ASP A 84 -4.44 8.23 17.04
C ASP A 84 -4.58 9.48 16.14
N LEU A 85 -5.33 9.40 15.03
CA LEU A 85 -5.65 10.57 14.21
C LEU A 85 -6.79 11.43 14.77
N GLU A 86 -7.15 11.27 16.05
CA GLU A 86 -8.15 12.11 16.73
C GLU A 86 -7.68 13.55 17.01
N HIS A 87 -6.47 13.97 16.63
CA HIS A 87 -5.92 15.31 16.95
C HIS A 87 -5.46 16.15 15.75
N ALA A 88 -5.88 15.82 14.54
CA ALA A 88 -5.58 16.62 13.34
C ALA A 88 -6.83 17.29 12.75
N ALA A 89 -7.58 18.04 13.57
CA ALA A 89 -8.65 18.93 13.14
C ALA A 89 -8.51 20.31 13.81
#